data_AF-A0A0A5I3L9-F1
#
_entry.id   AF-A0A0A5I3L9-F1
#
_cell.length_a   1.000
_cell.length_b   1.000
_cell.length_c   1.000
_cell.angle_alpha   90.00
_cell.angle_beta   90.00
_cell.angle_gamma   90.00
#
_symmetry.space_group_name_H-M   'P 1'
#
loop_
_entity.id
_entity.type
_entity.pdbx_description
1 polymer ?
#
loop_
_entity_poly.entity_id
_entity_poly.type
_entity_poly.pdbx_seq_one_letter_code
_entity_poly.pdbx_strand_id
1 'polypeptide(L)'
;MRKCLLIASLATAFSINAYGTSFASGSYPDWSTGHVGNRMMSTASNALTQAIEKGNVVQLKDTQSMKEFNKAIFHPNTYGDYMSDKLNTSSVQKGLQTIVGEFLCTEYRYRTRKNSAKGCVLTASSSETVEKMPFFNPPYLDNKLVVNLDNQQNRVSYEFYVESGNSQPKSSPLGPIHEMGTFFGNQFESKQLKLTVRVLAYKLAEDGFRQNAPIVDKPSTIFVVLPTASQIAKAGSQLKARELGLSKAELIDIR
;
A
#
# COMPACT_ATOMS: atom_id res chain seq x y z
N MET A 1 -13.32 48.04 54.18
CA MET A 1 -12.03 47.91 53.46
C MET A 1 -11.72 46.43 53.27
N ARG A 2 -11.38 46.01 52.04
CA ARG A 2 -10.78 44.72 51.59
C ARG A 2 -11.62 43.44 51.85
N LYS A 3 -12.32 42.91 50.83
CA LYS A 3 -11.88 41.91 49.82
C LYS A 3 -11.42 40.57 50.43
N CYS A 4 -12.20 39.51 50.17
CA CYS A 4 -11.67 38.18 49.85
C CYS A 4 -12.60 37.48 48.86
N LEU A 5 -12.18 37.52 47.60
CA LEU A 5 -12.73 36.81 46.45
C LEU A 5 -12.06 35.43 46.46
N LEU A 6 -12.81 34.34 46.64
CA LEU A 6 -12.31 32.97 46.45
C LEU A 6 -12.79 32.48 45.08
N ILE A 7 -11.94 32.65 44.07
CA ILE A 7 -12.09 32.01 42.77
C ILE A 7 -11.34 30.67 42.87
N ALA A 8 -12.09 29.58 42.90
CA ALA A 8 -11.55 28.23 42.78
C ALA A 8 -11.36 27.93 41.28
N SER A 9 -10.14 28.12 40.78
CA SER A 9 -9.75 27.68 39.44
C SER A 9 -9.46 26.18 39.46
N LEU A 10 -10.39 25.37 38.97
CA LEU A 10 -10.17 23.96 38.67
C LEU A 10 -9.26 23.88 37.42
N ALA A 11 -7.98 23.62 37.62
CA ALA A 11 -7.06 23.25 36.55
C ALA A 11 -7.26 21.76 36.21
N THR A 12 -8.09 21.48 35.21
CA THR A 12 -8.16 20.16 34.59
C THR A 12 -6.95 19.98 33.68
N ALA A 13 -5.96 19.23 34.16
CA ALA A 13 -4.86 18.73 33.35
C ALA A 13 -5.43 17.74 32.31
N PHE A 14 -5.62 18.22 31.08
CA PHE A 14 -5.76 17.32 29.93
C PHE A 14 -4.38 16.75 29.61
N SER A 15 -4.11 15.53 30.09
CA SER A 15 -3.02 14.71 29.59
C SER A 15 -3.34 14.29 28.16
N ILE A 16 -2.88 15.08 27.20
CA ILE A 16 -2.87 14.70 25.79
C ILE A 16 -1.77 13.64 25.67
N ASN A 17 -2.13 12.35 25.66
CA ASN A 17 -1.24 11.28 25.22
C ASN A 17 -1.03 11.40 23.71
N ALA A 18 -0.25 12.40 23.31
CA ALA A 18 0.27 12.48 21.96
C ALA A 18 1.40 11.47 21.84
N TYR A 19 1.08 10.25 21.41
CA TYR A 19 2.06 9.34 20.81
C TYR A 19 2.50 9.94 19.46
N GLY A 20 3.27 11.02 19.53
CA GLY A 20 3.93 11.64 18.39
C GLY A 20 5.13 10.77 18.03
N THR A 21 4.93 9.77 17.17
CA THR A 21 6.05 9.14 16.47
C THR A 21 6.59 10.16 15.47
N SER A 22 7.57 10.95 15.90
CA SER A 22 8.32 11.87 15.03
C SER A 22 9.23 11.05 14.12
N PHE A 23 8.73 10.67 12.94
CA PHE A 23 9.58 10.09 11.90
C PHE A 23 10.46 11.19 11.29
N ALA A 24 11.68 10.83 10.88
CA ALA A 24 12.59 11.76 10.22
C ALA A 24 11.90 12.39 9.00
N SER A 25 12.09 13.70 8.79
CA SER A 25 11.48 14.42 7.67
C SER A 25 11.78 13.72 6.35
N GLY A 26 10.74 13.20 5.70
CA GLY A 26 10.82 12.48 4.44
C GLY A 26 11.04 10.96 4.53
N SER A 27 11.01 10.34 5.71
CA SER A 27 10.99 8.87 5.85
C SER A 27 9.60 8.35 6.19
N TYR A 28 9.31 7.13 5.72
CA TYR A 28 8.07 6.44 6.08
C TYR A 28 8.20 5.77 7.46
N PRO A 29 7.09 5.50 8.16
CA PRO A 29 7.11 4.75 9.41
C PRO A 29 7.67 3.34 9.22
N ASP A 30 8.40 2.84 10.22
CA ASP A 30 8.94 1.48 10.20
C ASP A 30 7.84 0.44 10.46
N TRP A 31 7.67 -0.49 9.53
CA TRP A 31 6.66 -1.54 9.60
C TRP A 31 6.92 -2.51 10.74
N SER A 32 8.18 -2.90 10.94
CA SER A 32 8.64 -3.72 12.07
C SER A 32 8.18 -3.22 13.44
N THR A 33 7.99 -1.90 13.60
CA THR A 33 7.54 -1.27 14.85
C THR A 33 6.03 -1.08 14.96
N GLY A 34 5.29 -1.32 13.88
CA GLY A 34 3.83 -1.31 13.89
C GLY A 34 3.29 -2.36 14.85
N HIS A 35 2.11 -2.13 15.43
CA HIS A 35 1.55 -3.02 16.45
C HIS A 35 0.46 -3.93 15.88
N VAL A 36 0.52 -5.23 16.22
CA VAL A 36 -0.55 -6.22 16.02
C VAL A 36 -0.96 -6.75 17.39
N GLY A 37 -2.12 -6.31 17.86
CA GLY A 37 -2.50 -6.50 19.26
C GLY A 37 -1.47 -5.83 20.18
N ASN A 38 -0.93 -6.59 21.13
CA ASN A 38 0.03 -6.11 22.13
C ASN A 38 1.50 -6.35 21.75
N ARG A 39 1.78 -6.74 20.49
CA ARG A 39 3.14 -7.02 20.03
C ARG A 39 3.52 -6.16 18.84
N MET A 40 4.79 -5.81 18.74
CA MET A 40 5.35 -5.22 17.53
C MET A 40 5.36 -6.25 16.40
N MET A 41 5.20 -5.80 15.16
CA MET A 41 5.23 -6.62 13.97
C MET A 41 6.46 -7.53 13.94
N SER A 42 7.66 -7.02 14.22
CA SER A 42 8.90 -7.82 14.19
C SER A 42 8.99 -8.92 15.25
N THR A 43 8.13 -8.90 16.27
CA THR A 43 8.13 -9.87 17.39
C THR A 43 6.85 -10.67 17.49
N ALA A 44 5.84 -10.32 16.68
CA ALA A 44 4.60 -11.05 16.61
C ALA A 44 4.87 -12.40 15.93
N SER A 45 4.41 -13.50 16.51
CA SER A 45 4.46 -14.81 15.84
C SER A 45 3.17 -14.97 15.05
N ASN A 46 3.21 -14.63 13.75
CA ASN A 46 2.08 -14.78 12.85
C ASN A 46 2.56 -15.21 11.46
N ALA A 47 1.64 -15.61 10.57
CA ALA A 47 1.99 -16.10 9.24
C ALA A 47 2.79 -15.08 8.41
N LEU A 48 2.50 -13.79 8.58
CA LEU A 48 3.16 -12.72 7.86
C LEU A 48 4.61 -12.53 8.31
N THR A 49 4.88 -12.55 9.60
CA THR A 49 6.24 -12.43 10.13
C THR A 49 7.08 -13.65 9.79
N GLN A 50 6.50 -14.84 9.86
CA GLN A 50 7.17 -16.07 9.41
C GLN A 50 7.49 -16.03 7.91
N ALA A 51 6.58 -15.52 7.07
CA ALA A 51 6.83 -15.36 5.63
C ALA A 51 8.00 -14.39 5.36
N ILE A 52 8.06 -13.28 6.11
CA ILE A 52 9.16 -12.32 6.02
C ILE A 52 10.49 -12.96 6.44
N GLU A 53 10.52 -13.64 7.59
CA GLU A 53 11.73 -14.25 8.17
C GLU A 53 12.29 -15.37 7.30
N LYS A 54 11.41 -16.14 6.63
CA LYS A 54 11.79 -17.22 5.70
C LYS A 54 12.08 -16.74 4.28
N GLY A 55 11.78 -15.48 3.97
CA GLY A 55 11.87 -14.94 2.61
C GLY A 55 10.89 -15.56 1.63
N ASN A 56 9.69 -15.93 2.09
CA ASN A 56 8.62 -16.42 1.24
C ASN A 56 8.04 -15.28 0.42
N VAL A 57 8.53 -15.13 -0.81
CA VAL A 57 8.11 -14.06 -1.73
C VAL A 57 7.82 -14.56 -3.12
N VAL A 58 6.95 -13.82 -3.82
CA VAL A 58 6.66 -13.99 -5.24
C VAL A 58 7.08 -12.73 -5.99
N GLN A 59 7.95 -12.85 -6.99
CA GLN A 59 8.30 -11.70 -7.82
C GLN A 59 7.10 -11.27 -8.66
N LEU A 60 6.75 -9.98 -8.61
CA LEU A 60 5.60 -9.43 -9.34
C LEU A 60 5.72 -9.57 -10.87
N LYS A 61 6.95 -9.71 -11.38
CA LYS A 61 7.22 -9.90 -12.82
C LYS A 61 7.12 -11.37 -13.25
N ASP A 62 7.22 -12.33 -12.31
CA ASP A 62 7.15 -13.75 -12.62
C ASP A 62 5.69 -14.20 -12.79
N THR A 63 5.27 -14.30 -14.05
CA THR A 63 3.91 -14.72 -14.44
C THR A 63 3.52 -16.08 -13.87
N GLN A 64 4.45 -17.04 -13.78
CA GLN A 64 4.11 -18.39 -13.34
C GLN A 64 3.84 -18.41 -11.84
N SER A 65 4.73 -17.82 -11.04
CA SER A 65 4.54 -17.72 -9.60
C SER A 65 3.33 -16.85 -9.24
N MET A 66 3.06 -15.80 -10.01
CA MET A 66 1.86 -14.96 -9.86
C MET A 66 0.56 -15.75 -10.06
N LYS A 67 0.52 -16.71 -10.99
CA LYS A 67 -0.68 -17.55 -11.19
C LYS A 67 -1.02 -18.38 -9.95
N GLU A 68 -0.01 -18.87 -9.23
CA GLU A 68 -0.20 -19.59 -7.98
C GLU A 68 -0.54 -18.64 -6.83
N PHE A 69 0.10 -17.47 -6.76
CA PHE A 69 -0.22 -16.42 -5.78
C PHE A 69 -1.68 -15.95 -5.91
N ASN A 70 -2.20 -15.80 -7.13
CA ASN A 70 -3.58 -15.41 -7.39
C ASN A 70 -4.61 -16.37 -6.80
N LYS A 71 -4.30 -17.67 -6.72
CA LYS A 71 -5.18 -18.66 -6.06
C LYS A 71 -5.29 -18.40 -4.56
N ALA A 72 -4.27 -17.80 -3.95
CA ALA A 72 -4.31 -17.37 -2.56
C ALA A 72 -5.22 -16.14 -2.38
N ILE A 73 -5.15 -15.18 -3.31
CA ILE A 73 -5.98 -13.97 -3.30
C ILE A 73 -7.46 -14.32 -3.48
N PHE A 74 -7.77 -15.19 -4.45
CA PHE A 74 -9.12 -15.56 -4.85
C PHE A 74 -9.43 -17.01 -4.48
N HIS A 75 -9.25 -17.35 -3.20
CA HIS A 75 -9.36 -18.73 -2.73
C HIS A 75 -10.77 -19.33 -2.97
N PRO A 76 -10.89 -20.60 -3.41
CA PRO A 76 -12.19 -21.25 -3.65
C PRO A 76 -13.13 -21.26 -2.45
N ASN A 77 -12.61 -21.41 -1.22
CA ASN A 77 -13.43 -21.33 0.01
C ASN A 77 -14.15 -19.98 0.19
N THR A 78 -13.69 -18.91 -0.46
CA THR A 78 -14.29 -17.57 -0.36
C THR A 78 -15.10 -17.22 -1.60
N TYR A 79 -14.62 -17.60 -2.79
CA TYR A 79 -15.22 -17.20 -4.07
C TYR A 79 -16.04 -18.30 -4.77
N GLY A 80 -15.91 -19.56 -4.33
CA GLY A 80 -16.37 -20.75 -5.05
C GLY A 80 -15.45 -21.10 -6.23
N ASP A 81 -15.37 -22.38 -6.59
CA ASP A 81 -14.43 -22.89 -7.62
C ASP A 81 -14.55 -22.13 -8.95
N TYR A 82 -15.78 -22.01 -9.46
CA TYR A 82 -16.05 -21.34 -10.74
C TYR A 82 -15.56 -19.88 -10.76
N MET A 83 -15.77 -19.13 -9.68
CA MET A 83 -15.37 -17.72 -9.65
C MET A 83 -13.89 -17.56 -9.33
N SER A 84 -13.32 -18.44 -8.49
CA SER A 84 -11.88 -18.51 -8.24
C SER A 84 -11.11 -18.68 -9.55
N ASP A 85 -11.53 -19.63 -10.39
CA ASP A 85 -10.91 -19.87 -11.71
C ASP A 85 -11.06 -18.66 -12.65
N LYS A 86 -12.23 -18.04 -12.69
CA LYS A 86 -12.48 -16.83 -13.49
C LYS A 86 -11.67 -15.61 -13.05
N LEU A 87 -11.35 -15.52 -11.76
CA LEU A 87 -10.57 -14.42 -11.20
C LEU A 87 -9.05 -14.66 -11.32
N ASN A 88 -8.63 -15.90 -11.51
CA ASN A 88 -7.22 -16.25 -11.70
C ASN A 88 -6.73 -15.92 -13.12
N THR A 89 -6.61 -14.63 -13.41
CA THR A 89 -6.22 -14.11 -14.72
C THR A 89 -4.95 -13.27 -14.65
N SER A 90 -4.27 -13.10 -15.79
CA SER A 90 -3.11 -12.18 -15.90
C SER A 90 -3.49 -10.71 -15.67
N SER A 91 -4.78 -10.36 -15.72
CA SER A 91 -5.29 -9.04 -15.34
C SER A 91 -4.90 -8.68 -13.90
N VAL A 92 -4.84 -9.65 -12.99
CA VAL A 92 -4.46 -9.40 -11.59
C VAL A 92 -3.04 -8.85 -11.49
N GLN A 93 -2.10 -9.53 -12.15
CA GLN A 93 -0.70 -9.10 -12.23
C GLN A 93 -0.58 -7.72 -12.89
N LYS A 94 -1.30 -7.50 -14.01
CA LYS A 94 -1.30 -6.20 -14.71
C LYS A 94 -1.84 -5.07 -13.83
N GLY A 95 -2.90 -5.33 -13.07
CA GLY A 95 -3.48 -4.37 -12.13
C GLY A 95 -2.51 -3.99 -11.01
N LEU A 96 -1.88 -5.00 -10.40
CA LEU A 96 -0.81 -4.80 -9.40
C LEU A 96 0.37 -4.00 -9.98
N GLN A 97 0.87 -4.35 -11.16
CA GLN A 97 1.95 -3.61 -11.83
C GLN A 97 1.55 -2.17 -12.15
N THR A 98 0.27 -1.91 -12.43
CA THR A 98 -0.22 -0.57 -12.73
C THR A 98 -0.25 0.27 -11.46
N ILE A 99 -0.90 -0.19 -10.38
CA ILE A 99 -0.99 0.58 -9.13
C ILE A 99 0.38 0.77 -8.46
N VAL A 100 1.21 -0.26 -8.45
CA VAL A 100 2.60 -0.16 -7.96
C VAL A 100 3.40 0.81 -8.82
N GLY A 101 3.23 0.75 -10.14
CA GLY A 101 3.86 1.68 -11.07
C GLY A 101 3.50 3.15 -10.80
N GLU A 102 2.22 3.43 -10.57
CA GLU A 102 1.74 4.78 -10.21
C GLU A 102 2.37 5.30 -8.92
N PHE A 103 2.46 4.44 -7.89
CA PHE A 103 3.17 4.78 -6.65
C PHE A 103 4.65 5.08 -6.91
N LEU A 104 5.36 4.23 -7.66
CA LEU A 104 6.79 4.39 -7.95
C LEU A 104 7.10 5.70 -8.67
N CYS A 105 6.26 6.09 -9.64
CA CYS A 105 6.40 7.37 -10.33
C CYS A 105 6.19 8.55 -9.38
N THR A 106 5.18 8.46 -8.52
CA THR A 106 4.89 9.50 -7.52
C THR A 106 6.03 9.63 -6.51
N GLU A 107 6.53 8.51 -5.98
CA GLU A 107 7.68 8.49 -5.07
C GLU A 107 8.93 9.09 -5.73
N TYR A 108 9.21 8.72 -6.99
CA TYR A 108 10.31 9.32 -7.74
C TYR A 108 10.19 10.84 -7.82
N ARG A 109 9.02 11.35 -8.20
CA ARG A 109 8.79 12.79 -8.34
C ARG A 109 8.95 13.51 -7.01
N TYR A 110 8.42 12.96 -5.93
CA TYR A 110 8.61 13.48 -4.57
C TYR A 110 10.09 13.59 -4.22
N ARG A 111 10.85 12.49 -4.38
CA ARG A 111 12.28 12.45 -4.02
C ARG A 111 13.16 13.34 -4.88
N THR A 112 12.77 13.56 -6.13
CA THR A 112 13.53 14.39 -7.08
C THR A 112 12.97 15.80 -7.23
N ARG A 113 12.02 16.20 -6.35
CA ARG A 113 11.36 17.51 -6.33
C ARG A 113 10.79 17.92 -7.69
N LYS A 114 10.21 16.96 -8.41
CA LYS A 114 9.53 17.20 -9.69
C LYS A 114 8.07 17.56 -9.44
N ASN A 115 7.48 18.22 -10.43
CA ASN A 115 6.08 18.61 -10.41
C ASN A 115 5.17 17.38 -10.38
N SER A 116 4.10 17.45 -9.60
CA SER A 116 3.06 16.43 -9.56
C SER A 116 2.36 16.26 -10.91
N ALA A 117 1.96 15.03 -11.21
CA ALA A 117 1.30 14.69 -12.47
C ALA A 117 0.26 13.59 -12.26
N LYS A 118 -0.78 13.60 -13.09
CA LYS A 118 -1.72 12.47 -13.20
C LYS A 118 -1.05 11.38 -14.04
N GLY A 119 -0.69 10.27 -13.42
CA GLY A 119 -0.04 9.16 -14.10
C GLY A 119 1.49 9.17 -14.05
N CYS A 120 2.06 8.12 -14.62
CA CYS A 120 3.51 7.96 -14.84
C CYS A 120 4.08 8.71 -16.05
N VAL A 121 3.27 9.38 -16.85
CA VAL A 121 3.73 10.17 -18.01
C VAL A 121 3.47 11.64 -17.71
N LEU A 122 4.50 12.48 -17.80
CA LEU A 122 4.33 13.94 -17.77
C LEU A 122 3.61 14.34 -19.06
N THR A 123 2.28 14.36 -19.01
CA THR A 123 1.49 15.02 -20.06
C THR A 123 1.45 16.52 -19.76
N ALA A 124 0.98 17.32 -20.72
CA ALA A 124 0.73 18.75 -20.53
C ALA A 124 -0.24 19.09 -19.36
N SER A 125 -0.79 18.08 -18.67
CA SER A 125 -1.60 18.21 -17.46
C SER A 125 -0.81 18.14 -16.14
N SER A 126 0.52 18.22 -16.18
CA SER A 126 1.35 18.31 -14.97
C SER A 126 1.04 19.60 -14.21
N SER A 127 0.81 19.50 -12.90
CA SER A 127 0.62 20.66 -12.03
C SER A 127 1.91 21.49 -11.99
N GLU A 128 1.81 22.79 -11.69
CA GLU A 128 2.98 23.60 -11.35
C GLU A 128 3.53 23.30 -9.94
N THR A 129 2.78 22.53 -9.15
CA THR A 129 3.16 22.19 -7.77
C THR A 129 4.08 21.00 -7.70
N VAL A 130 5.16 21.13 -6.92
CA VAL A 130 6.07 20.02 -6.56
C VAL A 130 5.28 18.88 -5.90
N GLU A 131 5.59 17.65 -6.31
CA GLU A 131 5.02 16.44 -5.75
C GLU A 131 5.30 16.37 -4.24
N LYS A 132 4.26 16.11 -3.46
CA LYS A 132 4.36 15.98 -2.01
C LYS A 132 4.51 14.51 -1.62
N MET A 133 4.85 14.26 -0.36
CA MET A 133 5.10 12.91 0.13
C MET A 133 3.82 12.05 0.00
N PRO A 134 3.85 10.95 -0.77
CA PRO A 134 2.69 10.08 -0.94
C PRO A 134 2.12 9.62 0.40
N PHE A 135 0.79 9.66 0.55
CA PHE A 135 0.05 9.25 1.76
C PHE A 135 0.33 10.05 3.05
N PHE A 136 1.27 10.99 3.04
CA PHE A 136 1.52 11.91 4.15
C PHE A 136 1.06 13.33 3.82
N ASN A 137 0.79 13.59 2.55
CA ASN A 137 0.27 14.84 2.05
C ASN A 137 -0.79 14.61 0.95
N PRO A 138 -1.64 15.62 0.68
CA PRO A 138 -2.54 15.58 -0.45
C PRO A 138 -1.78 15.32 -1.77
N PRO A 139 -2.39 14.58 -2.72
CA PRO A 139 -3.79 14.14 -2.72
C PRO A 139 -4.06 12.84 -1.94
N TYR A 140 -3.04 12.00 -1.73
CA TYR A 140 -3.23 10.64 -1.18
C TYR A 140 -3.36 10.58 0.35
N LEU A 141 -3.23 11.73 1.02
CA LEU A 141 -3.59 11.84 2.43
C LEU A 141 -5.09 11.59 2.64
N ASP A 142 -5.92 12.12 1.74
CA ASP A 142 -7.38 12.09 1.86
C ASP A 142 -8.04 11.16 0.83
N ASN A 143 -7.36 10.88 -0.27
CA ASN A 143 -7.88 10.04 -1.36
C ASN A 143 -7.12 8.72 -1.46
N LYS A 144 -7.83 7.67 -1.85
CA LYS A 144 -7.21 6.39 -2.21
C LYS A 144 -6.46 6.55 -3.53
N LEU A 145 -5.34 5.83 -3.66
CA LEU A 145 -4.80 5.54 -4.99
C LEU A 145 -5.58 4.35 -5.54
N VAL A 146 -6.24 4.49 -6.68
CA VAL A 146 -7.15 3.46 -7.23
C VAL A 146 -6.81 3.18 -8.69
N VAL A 147 -6.84 1.89 -9.05
CA VAL A 147 -6.75 1.40 -10.43
C VAL A 147 -7.86 0.38 -10.64
N ASN A 148 -8.67 0.60 -11.67
CA ASN A 148 -9.67 -0.37 -12.12
C ASN A 148 -9.17 -1.08 -13.36
N LEU A 149 -9.42 -2.39 -13.43
CA LEU A 149 -9.06 -3.18 -14.60
C LEU A 149 -10.16 -4.20 -14.90
N ASP A 150 -10.66 -4.15 -16.13
CA ASP A 150 -11.70 -5.07 -16.59
C ASP A 150 -11.10 -6.21 -17.39
N ASN A 151 -11.67 -7.40 -17.21
CA ASN A 151 -11.44 -8.58 -18.02
C ASN A 151 -12.77 -9.02 -18.63
N GLN A 152 -13.09 -8.41 -19.76
CA GLN A 152 -14.34 -8.65 -20.50
C GLN A 152 -14.48 -10.12 -20.93
N GLN A 153 -13.36 -10.78 -21.29
CA GLN A 153 -13.35 -12.20 -21.67
C GLN A 153 -13.85 -13.10 -20.54
N ASN A 154 -13.47 -12.83 -19.29
CA ASN A 154 -13.89 -13.60 -18.14
C ASN A 154 -15.15 -13.05 -17.45
N ARG A 155 -15.69 -11.92 -17.93
CA ARG A 155 -16.79 -11.15 -17.33
C ARG A 155 -16.51 -10.76 -15.86
N VAL A 156 -15.29 -10.33 -15.57
CA VAL A 156 -14.87 -9.88 -14.23
C VAL A 156 -14.12 -8.56 -14.28
N SER A 157 -14.20 -7.79 -13.20
CA SER A 157 -13.49 -6.53 -13.01
C SER A 157 -12.78 -6.53 -11.66
N TYR A 158 -11.66 -5.83 -11.60
CA TYR A 158 -10.83 -5.72 -10.40
C TYR A 158 -10.68 -4.25 -10.02
N GLU A 159 -10.80 -3.96 -8.73
CA GLU A 159 -10.41 -2.68 -8.15
C GLU A 159 -9.20 -2.91 -7.26
N PHE A 160 -8.06 -2.36 -7.69
CA PHE A 160 -6.86 -2.30 -6.88
C PHE A 160 -6.79 -0.94 -6.24
N TYR A 161 -6.51 -0.89 -4.95
CA TYR A 161 -6.35 0.38 -4.28
C TYR A 161 -5.38 0.34 -3.11
N VAL A 162 -4.77 1.48 -2.84
CA VAL A 162 -4.04 1.76 -1.61
C VAL A 162 -4.87 2.77 -0.83
N GLU A 163 -5.14 2.48 0.44
CA GLU A 163 -5.96 3.35 1.28
C GLU A 163 -5.34 4.75 1.42
N SER A 164 -6.16 5.74 1.75
CA SER A 164 -5.67 7.08 2.03
C SER A 164 -4.80 7.10 3.30
N GLY A 165 -3.92 8.09 3.39
CA GLY A 165 -3.05 8.31 4.56
C GLY A 165 -3.79 8.42 5.89
N ASN A 166 -5.00 9.01 5.86
CA ASN A 166 -5.85 9.21 7.03
C ASN A 166 -6.77 8.02 7.36
N SER A 167 -6.76 6.96 6.54
CA SER A 167 -7.62 5.79 6.75
C SER A 167 -7.28 4.97 8.00
N GLN A 168 -6.04 5.07 8.47
CA GLN A 168 -5.48 4.31 9.58
C GLN A 168 -4.45 5.17 10.32
N PRO A 169 -4.19 4.91 11.61
CA PRO A 169 -3.04 5.49 12.29
C PRO A 169 -1.74 5.17 11.54
N LYS A 170 -0.79 6.11 11.52
CA LYS A 170 0.52 5.94 10.85
C LYS A 170 1.32 4.73 11.37
N SER A 171 1.11 4.36 12.63
CA SER A 171 1.69 3.19 13.28
C SER A 171 0.99 1.87 12.93
N SER A 172 -0.15 1.91 12.24
CA SER A 172 -0.88 0.71 11.84
C SER A 172 -0.07 -0.08 10.82
N PRO A 173 0.15 -1.39 11.03
CA PRO A 173 0.87 -2.23 10.07
C PRO A 173 0.11 -2.40 8.74
N LEU A 174 -1.19 -2.11 8.73
CA LEU A 174 -2.05 -2.10 7.54
C LEU A 174 -2.15 -0.73 6.86
N GLY A 175 -1.38 0.26 7.34
CA GLY A 175 -1.27 1.56 6.67
C GLY A 175 -0.73 1.43 5.24
N PRO A 176 -0.90 2.48 4.43
CA PRO A 176 -0.70 2.41 2.98
C PRO A 176 0.76 2.16 2.59
N ILE A 177 1.71 2.74 3.31
CA ILE A 177 3.13 2.70 3.01
C ILE A 177 3.98 2.71 4.29
N HIS A 178 5.04 1.91 4.30
CA HIS A 178 6.01 1.82 5.40
C HIS A 178 7.41 1.61 4.84
N GLU A 179 8.44 1.95 5.62
CA GLU A 179 9.76 1.32 5.49
C GLU A 179 9.71 -0.06 6.18
N MET A 180 10.46 -1.05 5.73
CA MET A 180 10.44 -2.39 6.35
C MET A 180 10.84 -2.33 7.84
N GLY A 181 11.89 -1.56 8.14
CA GLY A 181 12.56 -1.59 9.44
C GLY A 181 13.25 -2.94 9.68
N THR A 182 13.43 -3.34 10.94
CA THR A 182 14.22 -4.53 11.28
C THR A 182 13.31 -5.71 11.61
N PHE A 183 13.32 -6.73 10.76
CA PHE A 183 12.75 -8.05 11.04
C PHE A 183 13.86 -9.04 11.36
N PHE A 184 13.51 -10.20 11.93
CA PHE A 184 14.46 -11.29 12.07
C PHE A 184 14.78 -11.87 10.67
N GLY A 185 16.04 -12.26 10.45
CA GLY A 185 16.54 -12.61 9.11
C GLY A 185 16.98 -11.39 8.29
N ASN A 186 17.74 -11.65 7.21
CA ASN A 186 18.38 -10.61 6.39
C ASN A 186 17.79 -10.55 4.96
N GLN A 187 16.54 -11.00 4.77
CA GLN A 187 15.93 -11.05 3.44
C GLN A 187 15.71 -9.65 2.84
N PHE A 188 15.28 -8.69 3.67
CA PHE A 188 14.93 -7.35 3.23
C PHE A 188 15.79 -6.29 3.89
N GLU A 189 16.17 -5.27 3.12
CA GLU A 189 16.82 -4.08 3.68
C GLU A 189 15.80 -3.28 4.50
N SER A 190 16.23 -2.71 5.62
CA SER A 190 15.35 -1.94 6.51
C SER A 190 14.69 -0.74 5.84
N LYS A 191 15.30 -0.19 4.79
CA LYS A 191 14.81 0.95 4.03
C LYS A 191 14.06 0.58 2.75
N GLN A 192 13.85 -0.71 2.48
CA GLN A 192 12.90 -1.12 1.45
C GLN A 192 11.50 -0.64 1.84
N LEU A 193 10.71 -0.30 0.83
CA LEU A 193 9.36 0.20 1.05
C LEU A 193 8.38 -0.96 0.99
N LYS A 194 7.41 -0.98 1.91
CA LYS A 194 6.26 -1.87 1.85
C LYS A 194 5.02 -1.06 1.50
N LEU A 195 4.38 -1.41 0.39
CA LEU A 195 3.08 -0.88 -0.02
C LEU A 195 1.98 -1.89 0.31
N THR A 196 0.90 -1.43 0.95
CA THR A 196 -0.28 -2.26 1.24
C THR A 196 -1.33 -2.05 0.17
N VAL A 197 -1.46 -3.00 -0.76
CA VAL A 197 -2.47 -2.96 -1.82
C VAL A 197 -3.66 -3.82 -1.42
N ARG A 198 -4.86 -3.31 -1.67
CA ARG A 198 -6.11 -4.04 -1.50
C ARG A 198 -6.71 -4.33 -2.87
N VAL A 199 -7.36 -5.48 -2.99
CA VAL A 199 -8.05 -5.88 -4.21
C VAL A 199 -9.48 -6.32 -3.89
N LEU A 200 -10.42 -5.76 -4.66
CA LEU A 200 -11.80 -6.22 -4.76
C LEU A 200 -12.04 -6.76 -6.16
N ALA A 201 -12.92 -7.76 -6.25
CA ALA A 201 -13.33 -8.35 -7.50
C ALA A 201 -14.83 -8.19 -7.70
N TYR A 202 -15.25 -7.96 -8.93
CA TYR A 202 -16.62 -7.69 -9.32
C TYR A 202 -16.99 -8.54 -10.53
N LYS A 203 -18.28 -8.86 -10.65
CA LYS A 203 -18.83 -9.38 -11.90
C LYS A 203 -19.07 -8.22 -12.87
N LEU A 204 -18.86 -8.48 -14.15
CA LEU A 204 -19.33 -7.62 -15.22
C LEU A 204 -20.71 -8.09 -15.68
N ALA A 205 -21.63 -7.14 -15.87
CA ALA A 205 -22.91 -7.37 -16.52
C ALA A 205 -22.70 -7.55 -18.04
N GLU A 206 -23.78 -7.90 -18.76
CA GLU A 206 -23.70 -8.20 -20.18
C GLU A 206 -23.34 -6.99 -21.05
N ASP A 207 -23.68 -5.80 -20.57
CA ASP A 207 -23.31 -4.51 -21.13
C ASP A 207 -21.84 -4.13 -20.84
N GLY A 208 -21.10 -4.98 -20.13
CA GLY A 208 -19.70 -4.78 -19.78
C GLY A 208 -19.48 -3.86 -18.59
N PHE A 209 -20.55 -3.35 -17.95
CA PHE A 209 -20.45 -2.53 -16.74
C PHE A 209 -20.26 -3.39 -15.49
N ARG A 210 -19.55 -2.84 -14.52
CA ARG A 210 -19.37 -3.45 -13.21
C ARG A 210 -20.71 -3.53 -12.47
N GLN A 211 -21.01 -4.70 -11.90
CA GLN A 211 -22.13 -4.82 -10.96
C GLN A 211 -21.86 -3.99 -9.69
N ASN A 212 -22.92 -3.45 -9.09
CA ASN A 212 -22.81 -2.46 -8.01
C ASN A 212 -22.04 -2.94 -6.77
N ALA A 213 -22.06 -4.25 -6.47
CA ALA A 213 -21.39 -4.83 -5.32
C ALA A 213 -20.21 -5.72 -5.74
N PRO A 214 -19.12 -5.76 -4.95
CA PRO A 214 -18.07 -6.75 -5.16
C PRO A 214 -18.60 -8.17 -4.91
N ILE A 215 -17.92 -9.16 -5.46
CA ILE A 215 -18.24 -10.58 -5.23
C ILE A 215 -18.07 -10.93 -3.74
N VAL A 216 -17.09 -10.32 -3.09
CA VAL A 216 -16.79 -10.42 -1.65
C VAL A 216 -16.49 -9.03 -1.13
N ASP A 217 -17.18 -8.60 -0.07
CA ASP A 217 -17.06 -7.23 0.48
C ASP A 217 -15.72 -6.96 1.17
N LYS A 218 -15.09 -8.01 1.70
CA LYS A 218 -13.78 -7.91 2.35
C LYS A 218 -12.68 -8.00 1.28
N PRO A 219 -11.85 -6.94 1.12
CA PRO A 219 -10.77 -6.96 0.14
C PRO A 219 -9.66 -7.94 0.56
N SER A 220 -9.05 -8.59 -0.43
CA SER A 220 -7.79 -9.29 -0.22
C SER A 220 -6.67 -8.27 -0.09
N THR A 221 -5.78 -8.47 0.90
CA THR A 221 -4.66 -7.55 1.18
C THR A 221 -3.37 -8.17 0.68
N ILE A 222 -2.59 -7.40 -0.06
CA ILE A 222 -1.35 -7.80 -0.70
C ILE A 222 -0.26 -6.84 -0.24
N PHE A 223 0.80 -7.38 0.36
CA PHE A 223 1.96 -6.60 0.78
C PHE A 223 3.02 -6.67 -0.29
N VAL A 224 3.32 -5.52 -0.89
CA VAL A 224 4.32 -5.39 -1.97
C VAL A 224 5.57 -4.76 -1.38
N VAL A 225 6.67 -5.49 -1.35
CA VAL A 225 8.00 -4.97 -1.04
C VAL A 225 8.59 -4.38 -2.31
N LEU A 226 9.14 -3.17 -2.18
CA LEU A 226 9.68 -2.35 -3.24
C LEU A 226 11.12 -1.94 -2.91
N PRO A 227 11.90 -1.50 -3.91
CA PRO A 227 13.22 -0.91 -3.67
C PRO A 227 13.18 0.23 -2.66
N THR A 228 14.35 0.56 -2.12
CA THR A 228 14.47 1.71 -1.22
C THR A 228 14.12 3.01 -1.92
N ALA A 229 13.61 3.99 -1.17
CA ALA A 229 13.33 5.33 -1.69
C ALA A 229 14.57 5.95 -2.39
N SER A 230 15.78 5.66 -1.89
CA SER A 230 17.04 6.09 -2.51
C SER A 230 17.28 5.45 -3.87
N GLN A 231 17.03 4.15 -4.01
CA GLN A 231 17.15 3.44 -5.28
C GLN A 231 16.14 3.98 -6.31
N ILE A 232 14.90 4.23 -5.89
CA ILE A 232 13.85 4.83 -6.73
C ILE A 232 14.31 6.20 -7.23
N ALA A 233 14.77 7.09 -6.35
CA ALA A 233 15.21 8.44 -6.68
C ALA A 233 16.38 8.49 -7.69
N LYS A 234 17.23 7.46 -7.71
CA LYS A 234 18.42 7.38 -8.56
C LYS A 234 18.14 6.85 -9.98
N ALA A 235 16.91 6.45 -10.30
CA ALA A 235 16.59 5.83 -11.59
C ALA A 235 16.66 6.78 -12.82
N GLY A 236 16.85 8.08 -12.60
CA GLY A 236 17.05 9.10 -13.65
C GLY A 236 15.79 9.59 -14.37
N SER A 237 14.68 8.85 -14.31
CA SER A 237 13.35 9.32 -14.71
C SER A 237 12.25 8.54 -13.99
N GLN A 238 11.02 9.06 -13.97
CA GLN A 238 9.89 8.36 -13.35
C GLN A 238 9.53 7.05 -14.06
N LEU A 239 9.73 6.97 -15.38
CA LEU A 239 9.51 5.74 -16.16
C LEU A 239 10.56 4.68 -15.81
N LYS A 240 11.83 5.09 -15.71
CA LYS A 240 12.91 4.20 -15.26
C LYS A 240 12.72 3.79 -13.80
N ALA A 241 12.20 4.67 -12.95
CA ALA A 241 11.87 4.35 -11.56
C ALA A 241 10.76 3.31 -11.48
N ARG A 242 9.71 3.45 -12.30
CA ARG A 242 8.65 2.44 -12.46
C ARG A 242 9.21 1.11 -12.94
N GLU A 243 10.01 1.11 -14.00
CA GLU A 243 10.60 -0.13 -14.54
C GLU A 243 11.50 -0.83 -13.51
N LEU A 244 12.41 -0.09 -12.89
CA LEU A 244 13.28 -0.58 -11.83
C LEU A 244 12.47 -1.17 -10.67
N GLY A 245 11.50 -0.40 -10.17
CA GLY A 245 10.66 -0.81 -9.06
C GLY A 245 9.83 -2.05 -9.36
N LEU A 246 9.22 -2.14 -10.55
CA LEU A 246 8.46 -3.32 -10.97
C LEU A 246 9.36 -4.55 -11.16
N SER A 247 10.60 -4.37 -11.63
CA SER A 247 11.55 -5.48 -11.79
C SER A 247 12.03 -6.06 -10.46
N LYS A 248 11.95 -5.28 -9.39
CA LYS A 248 12.39 -5.64 -8.03
C LYS A 248 11.22 -5.83 -7.05
N ALA A 249 9.98 -5.67 -7.51
CA ALA A 249 8.81 -5.76 -6.65
C ALA A 249 8.54 -7.22 -6.28
N GLU A 250 8.40 -7.45 -4.98
CA GLU A 250 8.17 -8.77 -4.39
C GLU A 250 6.88 -8.75 -3.57
N LEU A 251 6.06 -9.78 -3.68
CA LEU A 251 4.84 -9.96 -2.92
C LEU A 251 5.13 -10.90 -1.76
N ILE A 252 4.79 -10.50 -0.54
CA ILE A 252 4.94 -11.39 0.62
C ILE A 252 3.88 -12.48 0.55
N ASP A 253 4.33 -13.73 0.57
CA ASP A 253 3.47 -14.91 0.46
C ASP A 253 3.27 -15.56 1.83
N ILE A 254 2.05 -15.44 2.36
CA ILE A 254 1.68 -15.89 3.71
C ILE A 254 1.07 -17.30 3.73
N ARG A 255 1.16 -18.03 2.62
CA ARG A 255 0.69 -19.42 2.50
C ARG A 255 1.58 -20.40 3.28
#